data_AF-A0A9X0TUU7-F1
#
_entry.id   AF-A0A9X0TUU7-F1
#
_cell.length_a   1.000
_cell.length_b   1.000
_cell.length_c   1.000
_cell.angle_alpha   90.00
_cell.angle_beta   90.00
_cell.angle_gamma   90.00
#
_symmetry.space_group_name_H-M   'P 1'
#
loop_
_entity.id
_entity.type
_entity.pdbx_description
1 polymer ?
#
loop_
_entity_poly.entity_id
_entity_poly.type
_entity_poly.pdbx_seq_one_letter_code
_entity_poly.pdbx_strand_id
1 'polypeptide(L)' 'MAGLTKEQRAQREAAQKTQIELVVMVTDYQMFPGAPTIANVHPDEVDNWKAMGWKTQE' A
#
# COMPACT_ATOMS: atom_id res chain seq x y z
N MET A 1 18.10 33.37 8.30
CA MET A 1 18.09 32.13 7.50
C MET A 1 18.02 30.95 8.47
N ALA A 2 16.84 30.63 8.98
CA ALA A 2 16.68 29.57 9.97
C ALA A 2 16.92 28.21 9.31
N GLY A 3 18.07 27.58 9.61
CA GLY A 3 18.37 26.23 9.18
C GLY A 3 17.40 25.26 9.86
N LEU A 4 16.76 24.40 9.07
CA LEU A 4 15.86 23.36 9.57
C LEU A 4 16.57 22.54 10.65
N THR A 5 15.94 22.41 11.81
CA THR A 5 16.36 21.57 12.94
C THR A 5 16.45 20.11 12.51
N LYS A 6 17.31 19.33 13.17
CA LYS A 6 17.57 17.91 12.84
C LYS A 6 16.28 17.08 12.76
N GLU A 7 15.28 17.40 13.57
CA GLU A 7 13.97 16.75 13.59
C GLU A 7 13.17 16.94 12.29
N GLN A 8 13.16 18.14 11.68
CA GLN A 8 12.47 18.33 10.40
C GLN A 8 13.18 17.62 9.24
N ARG A 9 14.50 17.38 9.37
CA ARG A 9 15.26 16.60 8.38
C ARG A 9 14.91 15.11 8.48
N ALA A 10 14.86 14.57 9.70
CA ALA A 10 14.44 13.19 9.95
C ALA A 10 12.98 12.92 9.54
N GLN A 11 12.06 13.86 9.76
CA GLN A 11 10.67 13.74 9.28
C GLN A 11 10.58 13.74 7.75
N ARG A 12 11.39 14.56 7.06
CA ARG A 12 11.44 14.57 5.59
C ARG A 12 12.11 13.34 5.01
N GLU A 13 13.12 12.77 5.68
CA GLU A 13 13.75 11.51 5.29
C GLU A 13 12.83 10.32 5.51
N ALA A 14 12.04 10.30 6.60
CA ALA A 14 10.99 9.30 6.82
C ALA A 14 9.88 9.40 5.76
N ALA A 15 9.50 10.62 5.36
CA ALA A 15 8.54 10.84 4.28
C ALA A 15 9.08 10.52 2.88
N GLN A 16 10.41 10.51 2.69
CA GLN A 16 11.06 10.18 1.41
C GLN A 16 11.40 8.69 1.23
N LYS A 17 11.45 7.91 2.31
CA LYS A 17 11.97 6.53 2.28
C LYS A 17 10.96 5.45 1.91
N THR A 18 9.70 5.77 1.72
CA THR A 18 8.68 4.75 1.45
C THR A 18 7.97 5.03 0.14
N GLN A 19 8.73 5.02 -0.96
CA GLN A 19 8.14 4.62 -2.24
C GLN A 19 7.81 3.14 -2.13
N ILE A 20 6.65 2.85 -1.55
CA ILE A 20 6.15 1.50 -1.40
C ILE A 20 5.69 1.06 -2.79
N GLU A 21 6.33 0.01 -3.31
CA GLU A 21 5.81 -0.69 -4.48
C GLU A 21 4.53 -1.42 -4.04
N LEU A 22 3.38 -0.83 -4.37
CA LEU A 22 2.09 -1.45 -4.11
C LEU A 22 1.93 -2.67 -5.02
N VAL A 23 1.44 -3.76 -4.45
CA VAL A 23 1.13 -4.99 -5.15
C VAL A 23 -0.30 -4.92 -5.64
N VAL A 24 -0.50 -5.06 -6.94
CA VAL A 24 -1.85 -5.14 -7.50
C VAL A 24 -2.45 -6.48 -7.10
N MET A 25 -3.58 -6.46 -6.43
CA MET A 25 -4.34 -7.64 -6.06
C MET A 25 -5.71 -7.62 -6.73
N VAL A 26 -6.17 -8.81 -7.10
CA VAL A 26 -7.44 -9.04 -7.78
C VAL A 26 -8.26 -10.08 -7.05
N THR A 27 -9.58 -9.98 -7.15
CA THR A 27 -10.52 -10.98 -6.62
C THR A 27 -11.66 -11.24 -7.59
N ASP A 28 -12.03 -12.51 -7.71
CA ASP A 28 -13.20 -12.95 -8.46
C ASP A 28 -14.49 -12.83 -7.60
N TYR A 29 -14.34 -12.60 -6.30
CA TYR A 29 -15.44 -12.51 -5.35
C TYR A 29 -15.94 -11.06 -5.22
N GLN A 30 -17.14 -10.79 -5.74
CA GLN A 30 -17.81 -9.51 -5.53
C GLN A 30 -18.67 -9.56 -4.27
N MET A 31 -18.24 -8.86 -3.22
CA MET A 31 -18.99 -8.79 -1.96
C MET A 31 -20.36 -8.09 -2.13
N PHE A 32 -20.46 -7.16 -3.07
CA PHE A 32 -21.69 -6.49 -3.48
C PHE A 32 -21.63 -6.15 -4.98
N PRO A 33 -22.78 -5.94 -5.66
CA PRO A 33 -22.80 -5.56 -7.07
C PRO A 33 -21.99 -4.29 -7.32
N GLY A 34 -20.97 -4.37 -8.18
CA GLY A 34 -20.09 -3.24 -8.49
C GLY A 34 -18.94 -3.03 -7.51
N ALA A 35 -18.70 -3.95 -6.57
CA ALA A 35 -17.52 -3.92 -5.73
C ALA A 35 -16.23 -3.96 -6.57
N PRO A 36 -15.18 -3.22 -6.16
CA PRO A 36 -13.90 -3.26 -6.84
C PRO A 36 -13.30 -4.66 -6.75
N THR A 37 -12.92 -5.21 -7.89
CA THR A 37 -12.26 -6.52 -8.01
C THR A 37 -10.74 -6.39 -8.14
N ILE A 38 -10.22 -5.16 -8.10
CA ILE A 38 -8.80 -4.83 -8.26
C ILE A 38 -8.44 -3.77 -7.20
N ALA A 39 -7.33 -3.95 -6.51
CA ALA A 39 -6.83 -3.03 -5.48
C ALA A 39 -5.30 -2.99 -5.48
N ASN A 40 -4.71 -1.82 -5.24
CA ASN A 40 -3.27 -1.68 -5.00
C ASN A 40 -3.02 -1.83 -3.50
N VAL A 41 -2.37 -2.92 -3.09
CA VAL A 41 -2.23 -3.35 -1.69
C VAL A 41 -0.79 -3.19 -1.24
N HIS A 42 -0.57 -2.85 0.02
CA HIS A 42 0.77 -2.82 0.61
C HIS A 42 1.38 -4.24 0.64
N PRO A 43 2.67 -4.44 0.31
CA PRO A 43 3.30 -5.76 0.34
C PRO A 43 3.12 -6.49 1.69
N ASP A 44 3.23 -5.78 2.81
CA ASP A 44 3.00 -6.34 4.16
C ASP A 44 1.56 -6.82 4.41
N GLU A 45 0.58 -6.34 3.64
CA GLU A 45 -0.82 -6.69 3.80
C GLU A 45 -1.24 -7.81 2.84
N VAL A 46 -0.45 -8.14 1.81
CA VAL A 46 -0.81 -9.09 0.75
C VAL A 46 -1.31 -10.43 1.30
N ASP A 47 -0.69 -10.97 2.35
CA ASP A 47 -1.10 -12.25 2.94
C ASP A 47 -2.48 -12.17 3.61
N ASN A 48 -2.83 -11.03 4.21
CA ASN A 48 -4.17 -10.81 4.77
C ASN A 48 -5.24 -10.79 3.67
N TRP A 49 -4.92 -10.15 2.54
CA TRP A 49 -5.81 -10.10 1.38
C TRP A 49 -5.95 -11.49 0.73
N LYS A 50 -4.85 -12.25 0.64
CA LYS A 50 -4.89 -13.66 0.20
C LYS A 50 -5.79 -14.52 1.09
N ALA A 51 -5.76 -14.31 2.40
CA ALA A 51 -6.66 -15.00 3.33
C ALA A 51 -8.14 -14.66 3.09
N MET A 52 -8.45 -13.47 2.55
CA MET A 52 -9.79 -13.06 2.11
C MET A 52 -10.14 -13.56 0.69
N GLY A 53 -9.29 -14.37 0.06
CA GLY A 53 -9.52 -14.94 -1.27
C GLY A 53 -9.03 -14.06 -2.42
N TRP A 54 -8.30 -12.97 -2.14
CA TRP A 54 -7.66 -12.17 -3.18
C TRP A 54 -6.38 -12.85 -3.68
N LYS A 55 -5.94 -12.48 -4.87
CA LYS A 55 -4.74 -13.03 -5.53
C LYS A 55 -3.88 -11.87 -6.00
N THR A 56 -2.57 -12.04 -6.01
CA THR A 56 -1.66 -11.05 -6.62
C THR A 56 -1.78 -11.12 -8.13
N GLN A 57 -1.80 -9.97 -8.79
CA GLN A 57 -1.68 -9.86 -10.23
C GLN A 57 -0.18 -9.81 -10.55
N GLU A 58 0.36 -10.91 -11.07
CA GLU A 58 1.74 -11.00 -11.59
C GLU A 58 1.90 -10.26 -12.92
#